data_AF-A0A7X8ITR9-F1
#
_entry.id   AF-A0A7X8ITR9-F1
#
_cell.length_a   1.000
_cell.length_b   1.000
_cell.length_c   1.000
_cell.angle_alpha   90.00
_cell.angle_beta   90.00
_cell.angle_gamma   90.00
#
_symmetry.space_group_name_H-M   'P 1'
#
loop_
_entity.id
_entity.type
_entity.pdbx_description
1 polymer ?
#
loop_
_entity_poly.entity_id
_entity_poly.type
_entity_poly.pdbx_seq_one_letter_code
_entity_poly.pdbx_strand_id
1 'polypeptide(L)' 'DEPASVKLMEDFVKENGYEIDINQNRLHHEIYLSDPRKSKPENLKTVIRHPIKKL' A
#
# COMPACT_ATOMS: atom_id res chain seq x y z
N ASP A 1 -6.89 9.39 -2.30
CA ASP A 1 -6.43 9.58 -0.91
C ASP A 1 -5.74 8.35 -0.39
N GLU A 2 -4.49 8.47 0.02
CA GLU A 2 -3.68 7.38 0.58
C GLU A 2 -4.31 6.74 1.84
N PRO A 3 -4.82 7.48 2.84
CA PRO A 3 -5.41 6.87 4.04
C PRO A 3 -6.62 5.98 3.74
N ALA A 4 -7.42 6.34 2.74
CA ALA A 4 -8.58 5.54 2.32
C ALA A 4 -8.15 4.23 1.66
N SER A 5 -7.10 4.27 0.83
CA SER A 5 -6.52 3.07 0.21
C SER A 5 -5.89 2.14 1.25
N VAL A 6 -5.15 2.67 2.22
CA VAL A 6 -4.55 1.86 3.30
C VAL A 6 -5.62 1.20 4.16
N LYS A 7 -6.68 1.92 4.53
CA LYS A 7 -7.79 1.35 5.29
C LYS A 7 -8.47 0.18 4.55
N LEU A 8 -8.72 0.33 3.24
CA LEU A 8 -9.25 -0.76 2.42
C LEU A 8 -8.33 -1.98 2.39
N MET A 9 -7.00 -1.76 2.32
CA MET A 9 -6.03 -2.85 2.39
C MET A 9 -6.05 -3.54 3.75
N GLU A 10 -6.10 -2.80 4.86
CA GLU A 10 -6.18 -3.38 6.21
C GLU A 10 -7.44 -4.22 6.40
N ASP A 11 -8.59 -3.69 5.99
CA ASP A 11 -9.88 -4.38 6.09
C ASP A 11 -9.83 -5.69 5.26
N PHE A 12 -9.35 -5.62 4.01
CA PHE A 12 -9.19 -6.80 3.15
C PHE A 12 -8.23 -7.86 3.74
N VAL A 13 -7.09 -7.43 4.28
CA VAL A 13 -6.10 -8.32 4.89
C VAL A 13 -6.70 -9.06 6.09
N LYS A 14 -7.44 -8.36 6.95
CA LYS A 14 -8.15 -8.95 8.10
C LYS A 14 -9.22 -9.95 7.67
N GLU A 15 -10.04 -9.60 6.68
CA GLU A 15 -11.09 -10.50 6.16
C GLU A 15 -10.51 -11.81 5.59
N ASN A 16 -9.28 -11.78 5.09
CA ASN A 16 -8.59 -12.94 4.54
C ASN A 16 -7.75 -13.73 5.60
N GLY A 17 -7.82 -13.35 6.88
CA GLY A 17 -7.10 -14.06 7.95
C GLY A 17 -5.61 -13.71 8.04
N TYR A 18 -5.23 -12.51 7.62
CA TYR A 18 -3.88 -11.98 7.72
C TYR A 18 -3.88 -10.71 8.59
N GLU A 19 -2.68 -10.28 8.97
CA GLU A 19 -2.44 -8.99 9.59
C GLU A 19 -1.26 -8.29 8.90
N ILE A 20 -1.26 -6.95 8.92
CA ILE A 20 -0.14 -6.15 8.43
C ILE A 20 1.05 -6.33 9.38
N ASP A 21 2.20 -6.70 8.83
CA ASP A 21 3.43 -7.00 9.57
C ASP A 21 4.54 -6.01 9.22
N ILE A 22 4.28 -4.72 9.45
CA ILE A 22 5.29 -3.69 9.31
C ILE A 22 6.12 -3.66 10.59
N ASN A 23 7.41 -3.91 10.45
CA ASN A 23 8.35 -3.90 11.56
C ASN A 23 9.73 -3.42 11.07
N GLN A 24 10.74 -3.41 11.94
CA GLN A 24 12.09 -2.92 11.62
C GLN A 24 12.76 -3.69 10.47
N ASN A 25 12.37 -4.94 10.23
CA ASN A 25 12.91 -5.79 9.17
C ASN A 25 11.99 -5.85 7.93
N ARG A 26 10.69 -5.55 8.10
CA ARG A 26 9.68 -5.60 7.04
C ARG A 26 9.03 -4.23 6.90
N LEU A 27 9.49 -3.44 5.94
CA LEU A 27 9.01 -2.09 5.70
C LEU A 27 7.88 -2.06 4.67
N HIS A 28 7.01 -1.06 4.78
CA HIS A 28 6.10 -0.71 3.68
C HIS A 28 6.90 -0.12 2.52
N HIS A 29 6.42 -0.33 1.29
CA HIS A 29 7.05 0.21 0.09
C HIS A 29 6.04 0.98 -0.73
N GLU A 30 6.42 2.17 -1.17
CA GLU A 30 5.73 2.92 -2.19
C GLU A 30 6.51 2.84 -3.49
N ILE A 31 5.84 2.40 -4.56
CA ILE A 31 6.44 2.27 -5.88
C ILE A 31 5.69 3.21 -6.82
N TYR A 32 6.33 4.32 -7.17
CA TYR A 32 5.79 5.28 -8.13
C TYR A 32 5.96 4.72 -9.55
N LEU A 33 4.85 4.35 -10.18
CA LEU A 33 4.84 3.83 -11.55
C LEU A 33 4.85 4.95 -12.59
N SER A 34 4.40 6.15 -12.21
CA SER A 34 4.32 7.32 -13.08
C SER A 34 5.36 8.36 -12.68
N ASP A 35 6.01 9.01 -13.65
CA ASP A 35 6.91 10.13 -13.37
C ASP A 35 6.08 11.40 -13.10
N PRO A 36 6.12 11.96 -11.88
CA PRO A 36 5.31 13.14 -11.51
C PRO A 36 5.64 14.39 -12.33
N ARG A 37 6.80 14.44 -13.00
CA ARG A 37 7.19 15.57 -13.84
C ARG A 37 6.62 15.51 -15.25
N LYS A 38 6.16 14.32 -15.69
CA LYS A 38 5.70 14.06 -17.07
C LYS A 38 4.22 13.72 -17.15
N SER A 39 3.61 13.34 -16.04
CA SER A 39 2.21 12.89 -15.99
C SER A 39 1.34 13.90 -15.24
N LYS A 40 0.10 14.08 -15.72
CA LYS A 40 -0.91 14.87 -15.00
C LYS A 40 -1.21 14.20 -13.64
N PRO A 41 -1.53 14.98 -12.59
CA PRO A 41 -1.80 14.44 -11.25
C PRO A 41 -2.86 13.32 -11.22
N GLU A 42 -3.91 13.44 -12.04
CA GLU A 42 -4.99 12.45 -12.18
C GLU A 42 -4.53 11.09 -12.73
N ASN A 43 -3.40 11.04 -13.44
CA ASN A 43 -2.87 9.84 -14.08
C ASN A 43 -1.72 9.22 -13.30
N LEU A 44 -1.31 9.82 -12.18
CA LEU A 44 -0.23 9.28 -11.35
C LEU A 44 -0.68 8.00 -10.67
N LYS A 45 0.11 6.95 -10.86
CA LYS A 45 -0.12 5.64 -10.25
C LYS A 45 1.01 5.34 -9.28
N THR A 46 0.63 5.00 -8.05
CA THR A 46 1.54 4.55 -7.00
C THR A 46 1.03 3.22 -6.48
N VAL A 47 1.92 2.23 -6.36
CA VAL A 47 1.63 0.96 -5.70
C VAL A 47 2.07 1.07 -4.25
N ILE A 48 1.14 0.92 -3.33
CA ILE A 48 1.41 0.82 -1.89
C ILE A 48 1.49 -0.67 -1.55
N ARG A 49 2.60 -1.09 -0.95
CA ARG A 49 2.85 -2.49 -0.59
C ARG A 49 3.16 -2.62 0.89
N HIS A 50 2.25 -3.27 1.60
CA HIS A 50 2.42 -3.62 3.00
C HIS A 50 2.81 -5.09 3.16
N PRO A 51 3.86 -5.40 3.94
CA PRO A 51 4.12 -6.78 4.34
C PRO A 51 2.95 -7.32 5.18
N ILE A 52 2.60 -8.58 4.95
CA ILE A 52 1.57 -9.29 5.73
C ILE A 52 2.13 -10.56 6.37
N LYS A 53 1.53 -10.99 7.46
CA LYS A 53 1.72 -12.33 8.04
C LYS A 53 0.35 -12.98 8.28
N LYS A 54 0.34 -14.30 8.31
CA LYS A 54 -0.86 -15.06 8.67
C LYS A 54 -1.13 -14.87 10.16
N LEU A 55 -2.40 -14.70 10.52
CA LEU A 55 -2.84 -14.81 11.92
C LEU A 55 -2.60 -16.23 12.46
#